data_AF-A0AA96X5Z3-F1
#
_entry.id   AF-A0AA96X5Z3-F1
#
_cell.length_a   1.000
_cell.length_b   1.000
_cell.length_c   1.000
_cell.angle_alpha   90.00
_cell.angle_beta   90.00
_cell.angle_gamma   90.00
#
_symmetry.space_group_name_H-M   'P 1'
#
loop_
_entity.id
_entity.type
_entity.pdbx_description
1 polymer ?
#
loop_
_entity_poly.entity_id
_entity_poly.type
_entity_poly.pdbx_seq_one_letter_code
_entity_poly.pdbx_strand_id
1 'polypeptide(L)'
;MIAPMVASNRDDIAFTILLGGPGVKMQELFFDQWHRDRKHSGVTEKNLQELRKLDKIIFEQFARLPIGGTISDGLHQALHKSVKLEGLEGGKLEAQVEVLKKQYSTPWFRYALNFNPEPYLEGTKCPILALNGSLDFQVDAEMNLGNIEKVLSKSNHKDYEIIELDKMNHLFQTAETGSYAEYAEIEETFSPIALEMMSTWLNERF
;
A
#
# COMPACT_ATOMS: atom_id res chain seq x y z
N MET A 1 -7.53 4.88 2.00
CA MET A 1 -7.29 6.28 1.58
C MET A 1 -8.50 7.17 1.83
N ILE A 2 -9.67 6.85 1.26
CA ILE A 2 -10.81 7.78 1.21
C ILE A 2 -11.48 8.04 2.56
N ALA A 3 -11.73 7.00 3.36
CA ALA A 3 -12.41 7.12 4.66
C ALA A 3 -11.81 8.23 5.57
N PRO A 4 -10.50 8.24 5.87
CA PRO A 4 -9.92 9.29 6.70
C PRO A 4 -9.92 10.66 5.99
N MET A 5 -9.82 10.72 4.66
CA MET A 5 -9.90 12.00 3.93
C MET A 5 -11.26 12.70 4.11
N VAL A 6 -12.33 11.92 4.18
CA VAL A 6 -13.69 12.42 4.39
C VAL A 6 -13.91 12.72 5.88
N ALA A 7 -13.58 11.78 6.77
CA ALA A 7 -13.83 11.90 8.20
C ALA A 7 -12.99 13.00 8.87
N SER A 8 -11.81 13.32 8.35
CA SER A 8 -10.98 14.41 8.89
C SER A 8 -11.59 15.81 8.69
N ASN A 9 -12.60 15.93 7.81
CA ASN A 9 -13.20 17.20 7.44
C ASN A 9 -14.69 17.27 7.81
N ARG A 10 -15.21 16.27 8.53
CA ARG A 10 -16.64 16.13 8.81
C ARG A 10 -16.87 15.64 10.23
N ASP A 11 -17.64 16.42 10.98
CA ASP A 11 -17.99 16.10 12.37
C ASP A 11 -19.30 15.29 12.49
N ASP A 12 -19.97 15.02 11.35
CA ASP A 12 -21.22 14.24 11.29
C ASP A 12 -21.01 12.76 10.95
N ILE A 13 -19.76 12.33 10.82
CA ILE A 13 -19.41 10.92 10.61
C ILE A 13 -19.38 10.19 11.96
N ALA A 14 -20.18 9.14 12.11
CA ALA A 14 -20.27 8.38 13.36
C ALA A 14 -19.03 7.52 13.64
N PHE A 15 -18.39 6.96 12.60
CA PHE A 15 -17.19 6.13 12.72
C PHE A 15 -16.48 5.96 11.36
N THR A 16 -15.26 5.43 11.39
CA THR A 16 -14.59 4.87 10.20
C THR A 16 -14.07 3.46 10.44
N ILE A 17 -14.16 2.61 9.43
CA ILE A 17 -13.48 1.31 9.39
C ILE A 17 -12.45 1.36 8.26
N LEU A 18 -11.18 1.13 8.58
CA LEU A 18 -10.07 1.09 7.64
C LEU A 18 -9.74 -0.38 7.35
N LEU A 19 -10.03 -0.82 6.12
CA LEU A 19 -9.75 -2.18 5.65
C LEU A 19 -8.50 -2.16 4.77
N GLY A 20 -7.33 -2.52 5.32
CA GLY A 20 -6.07 -2.52 4.58
C GLY A 20 -5.70 -1.14 4.03
N GLY A 21 -6.22 -0.07 4.64
CA GLY A 21 -5.98 1.30 4.18
C GLY A 21 -4.59 1.78 4.56
N PRO A 22 -3.90 2.56 3.69
CA PRO A 22 -2.55 3.02 3.98
C PRO A 22 -2.53 3.94 5.21
N GLY A 23 -1.70 3.56 6.17
CA GLY A 23 -1.34 4.27 7.39
C GLY A 23 0.00 4.98 7.31
N VAL A 24 0.84 4.62 6.33
CA VAL A 24 2.08 5.33 5.98
C VAL A 24 1.98 5.97 4.60
N LYS A 25 2.94 6.82 4.24
CA LYS A 25 3.03 7.39 2.88
C LYS A 25 3.04 6.27 1.84
N MET A 26 2.21 6.42 0.81
CA MET A 26 2.06 5.41 -0.25
C MET A 26 3.38 5.10 -0.97
N GLN A 27 4.29 6.08 -1.08
CA GLN A 27 5.63 5.85 -1.63
C GLN A 27 6.44 4.84 -0.79
N GLU A 28 6.35 4.88 0.54
CA GLU A 28 7.04 3.93 1.42
C GLU A 28 6.43 2.53 1.31
N LEU A 29 5.09 2.44 1.19
CA LEU A 29 4.39 1.19 0.91
C LEU A 29 4.87 0.56 -0.39
N PHE A 30 4.97 1.33 -1.48
CA PHE A 30 5.46 0.79 -2.74
C PHE A 30 6.91 0.29 -2.63
N PHE A 31 7.77 0.99 -1.90
CA PHE A 31 9.14 0.51 -1.72
C PHE A 31 9.22 -0.79 -0.92
N ASP A 32 8.39 -0.95 0.11
CA ASP A 32 8.30 -2.19 0.87
C ASP A 32 7.73 -3.33 0.03
N GLN A 33 6.57 -3.09 -0.59
CA GLN A 33 5.87 -4.05 -1.44
C GLN A 33 6.77 -4.59 -2.55
N TRP A 34 7.46 -3.70 -3.28
CA TRP A 34 8.40 -4.13 -4.34
C TRP A 34 9.61 -4.86 -3.80
N HIS A 35 10.15 -4.45 -2.66
CA HIS A 35 11.28 -5.15 -2.06
C HIS A 35 10.90 -6.59 -1.72
N ARG A 36 9.73 -6.80 -1.09
CA ARG A 36 9.23 -8.13 -0.75
C ARG A 36 8.92 -8.96 -2.00
N ASP A 37 8.30 -8.37 -3.01
CA ASP A 37 7.99 -9.03 -4.30
C ASP A 37 9.25 -9.50 -5.04
N ARG A 38 10.24 -8.62 -5.18
CA ARG A 38 11.51 -8.95 -5.84
C ARG A 38 12.30 -9.99 -5.06
N LYS A 39 12.29 -9.90 -3.73
CA LYS A 39 12.93 -10.90 -2.86
C LYS A 39 12.26 -12.27 -3.01
N HIS A 40 10.93 -12.31 -3.03
CA HIS A 40 10.17 -13.53 -3.28
C HIS A 40 10.46 -14.11 -4.67
N SER A 41 10.63 -13.24 -5.67
CA SER A 41 11.00 -13.61 -7.05
C SER A 41 12.47 -14.02 -7.23
N GLY A 42 13.26 -14.08 -6.15
CA GLY A 42 14.64 -14.57 -6.18
C GLY A 42 15.70 -13.53 -6.57
N VAL A 43 15.38 -12.24 -6.56
CA VAL A 43 16.37 -11.18 -6.79
C VAL A 43 17.41 -11.18 -5.67
N THR A 44 18.70 -11.14 -6.03
CA THR A 44 19.81 -11.20 -5.05
C THR A 44 19.80 -9.99 -4.11
N GLU A 45 20.26 -10.18 -2.87
CA GLU A 45 20.34 -9.10 -1.87
C GLU A 45 21.14 -7.88 -2.37
N LYS A 46 22.24 -8.13 -3.09
CA LYS A 46 23.03 -7.08 -3.74
C LYS A 46 22.18 -6.25 -4.71
N ASN A 47 21.38 -6.92 -5.56
CA ASN A 47 20.52 -6.22 -6.50
C ASN A 47 19.35 -5.53 -5.78
N LEU A 48 18.78 -6.11 -4.72
CA LEU A 48 17.71 -5.48 -3.92
C LEU A 48 18.15 -4.13 -3.33
N GLN A 49 19.39 -4.04 -2.85
CA GLN A 49 19.94 -2.78 -2.32
C GLN A 49 20.11 -1.71 -3.41
N GLU A 50 20.53 -2.10 -4.60
CA GLU A 50 20.64 -1.18 -5.74
C GLU A 50 19.26 -0.77 -6.28
N LEU A 51 18.32 -1.71 -6.32
CA LEU A 51 16.92 -1.48 -6.71
C LEU A 51 16.25 -0.48 -5.77
N ARG A 52 16.43 -0.59 -4.45
CA ARG A 52 15.88 0.38 -3.48
C ARG A 52 16.38 1.80 -3.74
N LYS A 53 17.62 1.98 -4.22
CA LYS A 53 18.16 3.30 -4.61
C LYS A 53 17.51 3.81 -5.90
N LEU A 54 17.35 2.92 -6.88
CA LEU A 54 16.71 3.24 -8.16
C LEU A 54 15.23 3.60 -7.98
N ASP A 55 14.49 2.84 -7.17
CA ASP A 55 13.08 3.12 -6.91
C ASP A 55 12.89 4.53 -6.34
N LYS A 56 13.76 4.97 -5.41
CA LYS A 56 13.72 6.34 -4.88
C LYS A 56 13.86 7.38 -5.99
N ILE A 57 14.86 7.23 -6.85
CA ILE A 57 15.09 8.14 -7.98
C ILE A 57 13.89 8.13 -8.93
N ILE A 58 13.43 6.94 -9.32
CA ILE A 58 12.31 6.74 -10.22
C ILE A 58 11.07 7.40 -9.64
N PHE A 59 10.66 7.05 -8.42
CA PHE A 59 9.47 7.60 -7.80
C PHE A 59 9.55 9.10 -7.54
N GLU A 60 10.70 9.64 -7.12
CA GLU A 60 10.84 11.10 -6.97
C GLU A 60 10.68 11.84 -8.29
N GLN A 61 11.26 11.32 -9.37
CA GLN A 61 11.08 11.90 -10.71
C GLN A 61 9.63 11.75 -11.17
N PHE A 62 9.03 10.58 -10.94
CA PHE A 62 7.64 10.36 -11.32
C PHE A 62 6.66 11.23 -10.48
N ALA A 63 6.94 11.46 -9.20
CA ALA A 63 6.10 12.30 -8.35
C ALA A 63 6.09 13.78 -8.78
N ARG A 64 7.19 14.26 -9.38
CA ARG A 64 7.36 15.67 -9.81
C ARG A 64 6.99 15.93 -11.27
N LEU A 65 6.96 14.90 -12.11
CA LEU A 65 6.66 15.06 -13.52
C LEU A 65 5.17 15.40 -13.72
N PRO A 66 4.84 16.44 -14.50
CA PRO A 66 3.45 16.72 -14.86
C PRO A 66 2.78 15.54 -15.58
N ILE A 67 1.45 15.42 -15.43
CA ILE A 67 0.67 14.46 -16.22
C ILE A 67 0.85 14.79 -17.72
N GLY A 68 1.21 13.78 -18.52
CA GLY A 68 1.54 13.96 -19.94
C GLY A 68 2.93 14.53 -20.21
N GLY A 69 3.75 14.76 -19.17
CA GLY A 69 5.12 15.21 -19.31
C GLY A 69 6.02 14.17 -19.97
N THR A 70 7.06 14.64 -20.67
CA THR A 70 8.04 13.77 -21.33
C THR A 70 8.93 13.08 -20.31
N ILE A 71 9.07 11.76 -20.43
CA ILE A 71 10.01 10.96 -19.65
C ILE A 71 11.43 11.24 -20.18
N SER A 72 12.31 11.71 -19.30
CA SER A 72 13.70 12.00 -19.67
C SER A 72 14.50 10.73 -19.97
N ASP A 73 15.58 10.86 -20.73
CA ASP A 73 16.50 9.75 -21.00
C ASP A 73 17.07 9.16 -19.71
N GLY A 74 17.39 10.01 -18.72
CA GLY A 74 17.88 9.56 -17.41
C GLY A 74 16.84 8.72 -16.66
N LEU A 75 15.57 9.10 -16.71
CA LEU A 75 14.49 8.33 -16.08
C LEU A 75 14.23 7.01 -16.82
N HIS A 76 14.29 7.02 -18.15
CA HIS A 76 14.24 5.80 -18.96
C HIS A 76 15.40 4.86 -18.64
N GLN A 77 16.63 5.36 -18.52
CA GLN A 77 17.80 4.57 -18.15
C GLN A 77 17.69 4.00 -16.72
N ALA A 78 17.10 4.75 -15.78
CA ALA A 78 16.85 4.24 -14.43
C ALA A 78 15.86 3.08 -14.43
N LEU A 79 14.75 3.19 -15.17
CA LEU A 79 13.79 2.10 -15.36
C LEU A 79 14.43 0.89 -16.03
N HIS A 80 15.17 1.12 -17.12
CA HIS A 80 15.88 0.05 -17.84
C HIS A 80 16.88 -0.67 -16.91
N LYS A 81 17.64 0.06 -16.09
CA LYS A 81 18.56 -0.55 -15.12
C LYS A 81 17.81 -1.34 -14.05
N SER A 82 16.68 -0.82 -13.56
CA SER A 82 15.83 -1.49 -12.57
C SER A 82 15.36 -2.86 -13.10
N VAL A 83 14.70 -2.87 -14.26
CA VAL A 83 14.19 -4.09 -14.90
C VAL A 83 15.32 -5.08 -15.21
N LYS A 84 16.51 -4.60 -15.61
CA LYS A 84 17.68 -5.46 -15.84
C LYS A 84 18.18 -6.14 -14.56
N LEU A 85 18.17 -5.44 -13.43
CA LEU A 85 18.60 -5.99 -12.13
C LEU A 85 17.63 -7.04 -11.58
N GLU A 86 16.39 -7.05 -12.07
CA GLU A 86 15.40 -8.10 -11.83
C GLU A 86 15.59 -9.32 -12.76
N GLY A 87 16.58 -9.30 -13.66
CA GLY A 87 16.97 -10.45 -14.49
C GLY A 87 16.30 -10.52 -15.87
N LEU A 88 15.55 -9.49 -16.26
CA LEU A 88 14.99 -9.40 -17.61
C LEU A 88 16.03 -8.86 -18.60
N GLU A 89 15.99 -9.35 -19.83
CA GLU A 89 16.91 -8.94 -20.90
C GLU A 89 16.20 -8.82 -22.27
N GLY A 90 16.88 -8.18 -23.23
CA GLY A 90 16.44 -8.07 -24.62
C GLY A 90 15.04 -7.46 -24.77
N GLY A 91 14.23 -8.03 -25.67
CA GLY A 91 12.87 -7.52 -25.93
C GLY A 91 11.92 -7.58 -24.73
N LYS A 92 12.14 -8.50 -23.77
CA LYS A 92 11.32 -8.57 -22.55
C LYS A 92 11.61 -7.40 -21.62
N LEU A 93 12.87 -6.98 -21.55
CA LEU A 93 13.27 -5.81 -20.77
C LEU A 93 12.56 -4.56 -21.29
N GLU A 94 12.65 -4.29 -22.59
CA GLU A 94 12.04 -3.08 -23.17
C GLU A 94 10.52 -3.07 -23.02
N ALA A 95 9.88 -4.23 -23.23
CA ALA A 95 8.44 -4.36 -23.00
C ALA A 95 8.05 -4.02 -21.56
N GLN A 96 8.80 -4.54 -20.57
CA GLN A 96 8.53 -4.25 -19.17
C GLN A 96 8.79 -2.77 -18.84
N VAL A 97 9.84 -2.15 -19.39
CA VAL A 97 10.11 -0.71 -19.22
C VAL A 97 8.93 0.12 -19.72
N GLU A 98 8.36 -0.19 -20.88
CA GLU A 98 7.19 0.51 -21.41
C GLU A 98 5.93 0.31 -20.56
N VAL A 99 5.74 -0.90 -20.00
CA VAL A 99 4.67 -1.16 -19.03
C VAL A 99 4.81 -0.27 -17.79
N LEU A 100 6.01 -0.20 -17.21
CA LEU A 100 6.26 0.64 -16.03
C LEU A 100 6.09 2.13 -16.34
N LYS A 101 6.58 2.60 -17.49
CA LYS A 101 6.37 3.99 -17.94
C LYS A 101 4.88 4.32 -18.02
N LYS A 102 4.07 3.44 -18.60
CA LYS A 102 2.62 3.63 -18.73
C LYS A 102 1.94 3.63 -17.36
N GLN A 103 2.22 2.63 -16.52
CA GLN A 103 1.63 2.49 -15.19
C GLN A 103 1.93 3.71 -14.31
N TYR A 104 3.21 4.09 -14.22
CA TYR A 104 3.62 5.18 -13.34
C TYR A 104 3.19 6.55 -13.90
N SER A 105 2.85 6.63 -15.19
CA SER A 105 2.32 7.85 -15.81
C SER A 105 0.83 8.08 -15.59
N THR A 106 0.10 7.10 -15.05
CA THR A 106 -1.33 7.27 -14.77
C THR A 106 -1.56 8.36 -13.72
N PRO A 107 -2.63 9.18 -13.83
CA PRO A 107 -2.95 10.20 -12.81
C PRO A 107 -3.05 9.61 -11.40
N TRP A 108 -3.62 8.41 -11.28
CA TRP A 108 -3.73 7.71 -10.01
C TRP A 108 -2.37 7.39 -9.40
N PHE A 109 -1.43 6.81 -10.16
CA PHE A 109 -0.12 6.45 -9.60
C PHE A 109 0.66 7.70 -9.17
N ARG A 110 0.56 8.79 -9.94
CA ARG A 110 1.19 10.08 -9.63
C ARG A 110 0.64 10.71 -8.36
N TYR A 111 -0.68 10.61 -8.16
CA TYR A 111 -1.33 10.99 -6.91
C TYR A 111 -0.85 10.12 -5.75
N ALA A 112 -0.85 8.79 -5.93
CA ALA A 112 -0.42 7.84 -4.92
C ALA A 112 1.02 8.09 -4.47
N LEU A 113 1.97 8.35 -5.37
CA LEU A 113 3.36 8.66 -5.00
C LEU A 113 3.50 9.86 -4.04
N ASN A 114 2.56 10.79 -4.05
CA ASN A 114 2.57 11.97 -3.18
C ASN A 114 1.59 11.86 -2.00
N PHE A 115 0.82 10.78 -1.91
CA PHE A 115 -0.22 10.67 -0.89
C PHE A 115 0.37 10.34 0.49
N ASN A 116 0.06 11.20 1.46
CA ASN A 116 0.36 10.98 2.87
C ASN A 116 -0.96 10.84 3.66
N PRO A 117 -1.25 9.67 4.27
CA PRO A 117 -2.46 9.48 5.06
C PRO A 117 -2.40 10.18 6.43
N GLU A 118 -1.21 10.45 6.97
CA GLU A 118 -1.06 10.89 8.37
C GLU A 118 -1.90 12.13 8.71
N PRO A 119 -1.92 13.23 7.91
CA PRO A 119 -2.71 14.41 8.27
C PRO A 119 -4.22 14.13 8.32
N TYR A 120 -4.70 13.16 7.54
CA TYR A 120 -6.10 12.76 7.54
C TYR A 120 -6.42 11.88 8.75
N LEU A 121 -5.51 11.00 9.15
CA LEU A 121 -5.63 10.22 10.38
C LEU A 121 -5.58 11.13 11.62
N GLU A 122 -4.64 12.08 11.68
CA GLU A 122 -4.53 13.07 12.76
C GLU A 122 -5.79 13.95 12.87
N GLY A 123 -6.44 14.27 11.75
CA GLY A 123 -7.63 15.12 11.71
C GLY A 123 -8.97 14.40 11.94
N THR A 124 -8.98 13.06 11.90
CA THR A 124 -10.21 12.28 12.15
C THR A 124 -10.59 12.40 13.63
N LYS A 125 -11.88 12.56 13.92
CA LYS A 125 -12.39 12.72 15.30
C LYS A 125 -13.34 11.61 15.74
N CYS A 126 -13.97 10.94 14.78
CA CYS A 126 -14.88 9.85 15.05
C CYS A 126 -14.11 8.57 15.41
N PRO A 127 -14.71 7.62 16.12
CA PRO A 127 -14.13 6.30 16.38
C PRO A 127 -13.56 5.63 15.12
N ILE A 128 -12.41 4.97 15.26
CA ILE A 128 -11.70 4.31 14.16
C ILE A 128 -11.49 2.82 14.49
N LEU A 129 -11.91 1.93 13.61
CA LEU A 129 -11.45 0.54 13.58
C LEU A 129 -10.47 0.37 12.42
N ALA A 130 -9.22 0.01 12.68
CA ALA A 130 -8.25 -0.30 11.64
C ALA A 130 -7.95 -1.80 11.61
N LEU A 131 -8.21 -2.43 10.46
CA LEU A 131 -7.99 -3.84 10.21
C LEU A 131 -6.95 -4.03 9.11
N ASN A 132 -6.01 -4.97 9.31
CA ASN A 132 -5.18 -5.55 8.25
C ASN A 132 -5.16 -7.07 8.41
N GLY A 133 -4.99 -7.79 7.31
CA GLY A 133 -4.67 -9.22 7.38
C GLY A 133 -3.18 -9.45 7.65
N SER A 134 -2.83 -10.44 8.46
CA SER A 134 -1.42 -10.75 8.79
C SER A 134 -0.59 -11.22 7.59
N LEU A 135 -1.26 -11.64 6.50
CA LEU A 135 -0.66 -12.01 5.21
C LEU A 135 -0.96 -10.96 4.13
N ASP A 136 -1.25 -9.72 4.51
CA ASP A 136 -1.47 -8.64 3.55
C ASP A 136 -0.16 -8.30 2.81
N PHE A 137 -0.04 -8.87 1.61
CA PHE A 137 1.13 -8.63 0.78
C PHE A 137 1.17 -7.21 0.22
N GLN A 138 0.04 -6.53 0.05
CA GLN A 138 0.00 -5.21 -0.56
C GLN A 138 0.33 -4.09 0.42
N VAL A 139 -0.13 -4.26 1.66
CA VAL A 139 0.00 -3.32 2.75
C VAL A 139 0.42 -4.10 3.99
N ASP A 140 1.73 -4.20 4.21
CA ASP A 140 2.31 -4.93 5.34
C ASP A 140 1.65 -4.53 6.67
N ALA A 141 1.11 -5.51 7.38
CA ALA A 141 0.24 -5.26 8.54
C ALA A 141 0.99 -4.59 9.69
N GLU A 142 2.19 -5.08 10.03
CA GLU A 142 3.00 -4.55 11.14
C GLU A 142 3.38 -3.08 10.88
N MET A 143 3.94 -2.78 9.70
CA MET A 143 4.30 -1.43 9.31
C MET A 143 3.07 -0.50 9.28
N ASN A 144 1.96 -0.99 8.73
CA ASN A 144 0.78 -0.19 8.49
C ASN A 144 0.02 0.14 9.78
N LEU A 145 -0.40 -0.90 10.50
CA LEU A 145 -1.14 -0.77 11.76
C LEU A 145 -0.30 -0.06 12.82
N GLY A 146 1.01 -0.38 12.90
CA GLY A 146 1.93 0.30 13.82
C GLY A 146 2.03 1.80 13.58
N ASN A 147 2.04 2.25 12.30
CA ASN A 147 2.05 3.69 12.04
C ASN A 147 0.68 4.35 12.28
N ILE A 148 -0.43 3.67 11.99
CA ILE A 148 -1.77 4.18 12.33
C ILE A 148 -1.85 4.41 13.84
N GLU A 149 -1.49 3.41 14.65
CA GLU A 149 -1.51 3.53 16.11
C GLU A 149 -0.63 4.69 16.59
N LYS A 150 0.59 4.80 16.07
CA LYS A 150 1.52 5.87 16.40
C LYS A 150 0.96 7.25 16.10
N VAL A 151 0.33 7.43 14.93
CA VAL A 151 -0.26 8.71 14.50
C VAL A 151 -1.45 9.08 15.38
N LEU A 152 -2.36 8.13 15.61
CA LEU A 152 -3.53 8.33 16.46
C LEU A 152 -3.15 8.63 17.91
N SER A 153 -2.18 7.89 18.47
CA SER A 153 -1.63 8.15 19.81
C SER A 153 -1.03 9.56 19.92
N LYS A 154 -0.21 9.97 18.94
CA LYS A 154 0.42 11.29 18.91
C LYS A 154 -0.60 12.43 18.79
N SER A 155 -1.70 12.22 18.06
CA SER A 155 -2.80 13.18 17.96
C SER A 155 -3.72 13.21 19.17
N ASN A 156 -3.49 12.34 20.17
CA ASN A 156 -4.37 12.13 21.32
C ASN A 156 -5.79 11.69 20.95
N HIS A 157 -5.94 10.96 19.82
CA HIS A 157 -7.21 10.36 19.44
C HIS A 157 -7.69 9.44 20.57
N LYS A 158 -8.94 9.63 21.01
CA LYS A 158 -9.45 8.98 22.22
C LYS A 158 -10.09 7.64 21.99
N ASP A 159 -10.52 7.38 20.76
CA ASP A 159 -11.30 6.20 20.45
C ASP A 159 -10.82 5.55 19.15
N TYR A 160 -9.97 4.55 19.26
CA TYR A 160 -9.55 3.74 18.13
C TYR A 160 -9.24 2.32 18.55
N GLU A 161 -9.31 1.41 17.59
CA GLU A 161 -8.99 0.00 17.77
C GLU A 161 -8.20 -0.49 16.56
N ILE A 162 -7.13 -1.24 16.82
CA ILE A 162 -6.15 -1.70 15.83
C ILE A 162 -6.12 -3.22 15.91
N ILE A 163 -6.46 -3.90 14.83
CA ILE A 163 -6.59 -5.35 14.83
C ILE A 163 -5.90 -5.93 13.60
N GLU A 164 -4.98 -6.83 13.86
CA GLU A 164 -4.43 -7.72 12.84
C GLU A 164 -5.26 -9.02 12.82
N LEU A 165 -5.73 -9.41 11.64
CA LEU A 165 -6.50 -10.63 11.43
C LEU A 165 -5.59 -11.75 10.92
N ASP A 166 -5.46 -12.81 11.70
CA ASP A 166 -4.59 -13.93 11.39
C ASP A 166 -4.99 -14.62 10.06
N LYS A 167 -3.97 -14.98 9.27
CA LYS A 167 -4.08 -15.70 7.98
C LYS A 167 -4.96 -15.03 6.94
N MET A 168 -5.09 -13.71 6.98
CA MET A 168 -5.85 -12.97 5.97
C MET A 168 -4.93 -12.26 4.99
N ASN A 169 -5.25 -12.33 3.69
CA ASN A 169 -4.59 -11.53 2.67
C ASN A 169 -5.16 -10.10 2.61
N HIS A 170 -4.70 -9.29 1.64
CA HIS A 170 -5.15 -7.91 1.45
C HIS A 170 -6.66 -7.76 1.20
N LEU A 171 -7.27 -8.75 0.55
CA LEU A 171 -8.70 -8.75 0.23
C LEU A 171 -9.55 -9.27 1.41
N PHE A 172 -8.93 -9.50 2.57
CA PHE A 172 -9.55 -10.13 3.75
C PHE A 172 -10.11 -11.51 3.44
N GLN A 173 -9.38 -12.28 2.63
CA GLN A 173 -9.65 -13.70 2.41
C GLN A 173 -8.62 -14.53 3.18
N THR A 174 -9.06 -15.69 3.66
CA THR A 174 -8.20 -16.68 4.31
C THR A 174 -7.17 -17.17 3.30
N ALA A 175 -5.89 -17.05 3.63
CA ALA A 175 -4.78 -17.31 2.73
C ALA A 175 -3.66 -18.11 3.41
N GLU A 176 -2.80 -18.72 2.60
CA GLU A 176 -1.62 -19.44 3.10
C GLU A 176 -0.36 -18.58 3.02
N THR A 177 -0.16 -17.87 1.90
CA THR A 177 1.02 -16.99 1.71
C THR A 177 0.66 -15.53 1.50
N GLY A 178 -0.60 -15.22 1.15
CA GLY A 178 -1.05 -13.87 0.82
C GLY A 178 -0.63 -13.37 -0.56
N SER A 179 0.10 -14.19 -1.34
CA SER A 179 0.54 -13.89 -2.70
C SER A 179 -0.63 -13.65 -3.65
N TYR A 180 -0.45 -12.74 -4.60
CA TYR A 180 -1.41 -12.49 -5.69
C TYR A 180 -1.77 -13.76 -6.48
N ALA A 181 -0.86 -14.74 -6.54
CA ALA A 181 -1.09 -16.00 -7.24
C ALA A 181 -2.24 -16.83 -6.61
N GLU A 182 -2.47 -16.70 -5.29
CA GLU A 182 -3.54 -17.43 -4.61
C GLU A 182 -4.92 -16.83 -4.90
N TYR A 183 -5.01 -15.57 -5.34
CA TYR A 183 -6.29 -14.85 -5.41
C TYR A 183 -7.27 -15.49 -6.40
N ALA A 184 -6.76 -16.11 -7.47
CA ALA A 184 -7.58 -16.80 -8.45
C ALA A 184 -8.07 -18.19 -7.97
N GLU A 185 -7.40 -18.76 -6.97
CA GLU A 185 -7.70 -20.09 -6.43
C GLU A 185 -8.58 -20.03 -5.17
N ILE A 186 -8.58 -18.89 -4.46
CA ILE A 186 -9.40 -18.68 -3.27
C ILE A 186 -10.86 -18.39 -3.68
N GLU A 187 -11.78 -19.29 -3.33
CA GLU A 187 -13.23 -19.11 -3.56
C GLU A 187 -13.87 -18.10 -2.59
N GLU A 188 -13.33 -17.94 -1.39
CA GLU A 188 -13.84 -17.00 -0.39
C GLU A 188 -13.78 -15.57 -0.93
N THR A 189 -14.91 -14.86 -1.00
CA THR A 189 -14.92 -13.46 -1.46
C THR A 189 -14.44 -12.50 -0.38
N PHE A 190 -14.84 -12.74 0.87
CA PHE A 190 -14.47 -11.95 2.04
C PHE A 190 -14.70 -12.81 3.29
N SER A 191 -13.80 -12.74 4.26
CA SER A 191 -13.84 -13.61 5.43
C SER A 191 -15.04 -13.33 6.34
N PRO A 192 -15.81 -14.36 6.73
CA PRO A 192 -16.80 -14.27 7.79
C PRO A 192 -16.21 -13.77 9.11
N ILE A 193 -14.96 -14.11 9.42
CA ILE A 193 -14.26 -13.65 10.63
C ILE A 193 -14.07 -12.13 10.59
N ALA A 194 -13.65 -11.59 9.44
CA ALA A 194 -13.51 -10.15 9.28
C ALA A 194 -14.86 -9.43 9.34
N LEU A 195 -15.93 -10.02 8.77
CA LEU A 195 -17.29 -9.47 8.88
C LEU A 195 -17.82 -9.48 10.32
N GLU A 196 -17.59 -10.58 11.05
CA GLU A 196 -17.99 -10.71 12.45
C GLU A 196 -17.24 -9.72 13.33
N MET A 197 -15.94 -9.52 13.11
CA MET A 197 -15.16 -8.51 13.81
C MET A 197 -15.75 -7.11 13.64
N MET A 198 -16.00 -6.69 12.39
CA MET A 198 -16.62 -5.39 12.11
C MET A 198 -18.02 -5.27 12.73
N SER A 199 -18.85 -6.31 12.59
CA SER A 199 -20.22 -6.30 13.08
C SER A 199 -20.29 -6.24 14.61
N THR A 200 -19.40 -6.96 15.29
CA THR A 200 -19.30 -6.96 16.76
C THR A 200 -18.88 -5.59 17.26
N TRP A 201 -17.82 -5.03 16.68
CA TRP A 201 -17.35 -3.68 17.00
C TRP A 201 -18.43 -2.62 16.84
N LEU A 202 -19.23 -2.72 15.76
CA LEU A 202 -20.36 -1.81 15.53
C LEU A 202 -21.45 -1.97 16.60
N ASN A 203 -21.92 -3.19 16.85
CA ASN A 203 -23.02 -3.47 17.78
C ASN A 203 -22.68 -3.14 19.25
N GLU A 204 -21.41 -3.14 19.63
CA GLU A 204 -20.98 -2.74 20.97
C GLU A 204 -21.00 -1.22 21.18
N ARG A 205 -21.02 -0.44 20.10
CA ARG A 205 -20.78 1.01 20.12
C ARG A 205 -21.96 1.86 19.63
N PHE A 206 -22.82 1.31 18.77
CA PHE A 206 -23.89 2.03 18.07
C PHE A 206 -25.20 1.22 18.03
#